data_AF-A0A1H2YAG4-F1
#
_entry.id   AF-A0A1H2YAG4-F1
#
_cell.length_a   1.000
_cell.length_b   1.000
_cell.length_c   1.000
_cell.angle_alpha   90.00
_cell.angle_beta   90.00
_cell.angle_gamma   90.00
#
_symmetry.space_group_name_H-M   'P 1'
#
loop_
_entity.id
_entity.type
_entity.pdbx_description
1 polymer ?
#
loop_
_entity_poly.entity_id
_entity_poly.type
_entity_poly.pdbx_seq_one_letter_code
_entity_poly.pdbx_strand_id
1 'polypeptide(L)'
;MTEKEFWQIYEQYKEYTAGQLGSDVGKMMRNSDPLTTITLQTHLFVEEQMSEMLNKFMKEEITKKFSFNNKLNLLIGLDLISQNTYASINYFNEIRNDYSHHLDFKVSKKRLDKLLEKLTDSNNESYKKTVREHINNKIEFNERYRRAISLVSALINRDNLDFYNNFSEKSEAVLSYEKKKIINQLVENKFIDDTNND
;
A
#
# COMPACT_ATOMS: atom_id res chain seq x y z
N MET A 1 -24.70 10.21 51.42
CA MET A 1 -23.29 9.87 51.12
C MET A 1 -22.43 11.01 51.60
N THR A 2 -21.58 10.73 52.58
CA THR A 2 -20.64 11.69 53.15
C THR A 2 -19.41 11.81 52.26
N GLU A 3 -18.67 12.91 52.37
CA GLU A 3 -17.43 13.13 51.62
C GLU A 3 -16.40 12.01 51.85
N LYS A 4 -16.33 11.50 53.09
CA LYS A 4 -15.47 10.37 53.46
C LYS A 4 -15.86 9.07 52.74
N GLU A 5 -17.16 8.79 52.62
CA GLU A 5 -17.67 7.61 51.89
C GLU A 5 -17.38 7.73 50.39
N PHE A 6 -17.48 8.93 49.81
CA PHE A 6 -17.16 9.17 48.41
C PHE A 6 -15.69 8.88 48.09
N TRP A 7 -14.75 9.39 48.91
CA TRP A 7 -13.32 9.17 48.71
C TRP A 7 -12.90 7.70 48.90
N GLN A 8 -13.55 6.97 49.81
CA GLN A 8 -13.32 5.54 49.97
C GLN A 8 -13.76 4.73 48.74
N ILE A 9 -14.92 5.05 48.17
CA ILE A 9 -15.40 4.43 46.93
C ILE A 9 -14.46 4.76 45.76
N TYR A 10 -14.00 6.02 45.67
CA TYR A 10 -13.09 6.46 44.62
C TYR A 10 -11.74 5.72 44.65
N GLU A 11 -11.10 5.60 45.82
CA GLU A 11 -9.82 4.89 45.91
C GLU A 11 -9.97 3.38 45.68
N GLN A 12 -11.06 2.75 46.14
CA GLN A 12 -11.36 1.35 45.79
C GLN A 12 -11.57 1.16 44.28
N TYR A 13 -12.29 2.07 43.62
CA TYR A 13 -12.52 2.00 42.18
C TYR A 13 -11.23 2.19 41.39
N LYS A 14 -10.37 3.12 41.82
CA LYS A 14 -9.05 3.40 41.23
C LYS A 14 -8.07 2.23 41.38
N GLU A 15 -8.02 1.58 42.54
CA GLU A 15 -7.20 0.38 42.73
C GLU A 15 -7.73 -0.82 41.91
N TYR A 16 -9.05 -1.01 41.89
CA TYR A 16 -9.69 -2.06 41.11
C TYR A 16 -9.45 -1.88 39.59
N THR A 17 -9.67 -0.66 39.08
CA THR A 17 -9.43 -0.34 37.66
C THR A 17 -7.96 -0.45 37.28
N ALA A 18 -7.02 0.04 38.10
CA ALA A 18 -5.58 -0.06 37.80
C ALA A 18 -5.09 -1.52 37.76
N GLY A 19 -5.53 -2.36 38.70
CA GLY A 19 -5.21 -3.79 38.70
C GLY A 19 -5.82 -4.56 37.52
N GLN A 20 -7.09 -4.29 37.20
CA GLN A 20 -7.81 -4.96 36.12
C GLN A 20 -7.28 -4.53 34.74
N LEU A 21 -7.10 -3.22 34.51
CA LEU A 21 -6.53 -2.65 33.27
C LEU A 21 -5.11 -3.17 33.02
N GLY A 22 -4.26 -3.22 34.05
CA GLY A 22 -2.92 -3.80 33.93
C GLY A 22 -2.95 -5.28 33.55
N SER A 23 -3.91 -6.04 34.09
CA SER A 23 -4.10 -7.45 33.76
C SER A 23 -4.62 -7.66 32.33
N ASP A 24 -5.53 -6.79 31.88
CA ASP A 24 -6.19 -6.89 30.58
C ASP A 24 -5.26 -6.43 29.45
N VAL A 25 -4.52 -5.33 29.64
CA VAL A 25 -3.44 -4.91 28.72
C VAL A 25 -2.36 -5.99 28.66
N GLY A 26 -1.97 -6.56 29.80
CA GLY A 26 -1.01 -7.67 29.84
C GLY A 26 -1.50 -8.93 29.10
N LYS A 27 -2.79 -9.27 29.19
CA LYS A 27 -3.40 -10.36 28.42
C LYS A 27 -3.48 -10.03 26.92
N MET A 28 -3.83 -8.80 26.55
CA MET A 28 -3.84 -8.34 25.15
C MET A 28 -2.46 -8.45 24.52
N MET A 29 -1.40 -7.99 25.19
CA MET A 29 -0.04 -8.06 24.66
C MET A 29 0.44 -9.51 24.50
N ARG A 30 0.06 -10.41 25.42
CA ARG A 30 0.43 -11.83 25.38
C ARG A 30 -0.35 -12.65 24.35
N ASN A 31 -1.54 -12.21 23.96
CA ASN A 31 -2.41 -12.91 22.99
C ASN A 31 -2.38 -12.27 21.59
N SER A 32 -1.44 -11.35 21.32
CA SER A 32 -1.34 -10.72 20.00
C SER A 32 -1.12 -11.76 18.91
N ASP A 33 -2.06 -11.84 17.97
CA ASP A 33 -1.98 -12.74 16.81
C ASP A 33 -0.71 -12.40 16.02
N PRO A 34 0.22 -13.35 15.79
CA PRO A 34 1.43 -13.12 14.98
C PRO A 34 1.12 -12.60 13.57
N LEU A 35 -0.09 -12.86 13.05
CA LEU A 35 -0.53 -12.34 11.76
C LEU A 35 -0.88 -10.85 11.80
N THR A 36 -1.22 -10.29 12.97
CA THR A 36 -1.47 -8.85 13.14
C THR A 36 -0.22 -8.06 12.81
N THR A 37 0.93 -8.41 13.39
CA THR A 37 2.18 -7.68 13.21
C THR A 37 2.62 -7.67 11.75
N ILE A 38 2.59 -8.84 11.09
CA ILE A 38 2.99 -8.90 9.67
C ILE A 38 1.99 -8.15 8.77
N THR A 39 0.69 -8.18 9.09
CA THR A 39 -0.31 -7.40 8.36
C THR A 39 -0.03 -5.90 8.46
N LEU A 40 0.30 -5.40 9.66
CA LEU A 40 0.64 -4.00 9.86
C LEU A 40 1.94 -3.62 9.14
N GLN A 41 2.97 -4.46 9.18
CA GLN A 41 4.22 -4.24 8.46
C GLN A 41 4.01 -4.19 6.94
N THR A 42 3.24 -5.14 6.39
CA THR A 42 2.89 -5.16 4.96
C THR A 42 2.09 -3.90 4.59
N HIS A 43 1.17 -3.45 5.43
CA HIS A 43 0.42 -2.22 5.20
C HIS A 43 1.32 -0.98 5.12
N LEU A 44 2.25 -0.82 6.06
CA LEU A 44 3.20 0.31 6.04
C LEU A 44 4.07 0.28 4.78
N PHE A 45 4.57 -0.89 4.40
CA PHE A 45 5.34 -1.06 3.16
C PHE A 45 4.54 -0.66 1.92
N VAL A 46 3.30 -1.16 1.79
CA VAL A 46 2.44 -0.82 0.66
C VAL A 46 2.17 0.68 0.62
N GLU A 47 1.92 1.31 1.78
CA GLU A 47 1.70 2.75 1.84
C GLU A 47 2.93 3.58 1.45
N GLU A 48 4.13 3.13 1.84
CA GLU A 48 5.39 3.74 1.44
C GLU A 48 5.56 3.68 -0.08
N GLN A 49 5.36 2.50 -0.69
CA GLN A 49 5.42 2.33 -2.15
C GLN A 49 4.41 3.21 -2.89
N MET A 50 3.17 3.30 -2.39
CA MET A 50 2.18 4.21 -2.96
C MET A 50 2.62 5.68 -2.85
N SER A 51 3.23 6.05 -1.73
CA SER A 51 3.72 7.42 -1.51
C SER A 51 4.89 7.74 -2.46
N GLU A 52 5.83 6.81 -2.64
CA GLU A 52 6.93 6.95 -3.61
C GLU A 52 6.42 7.15 -5.04
N MET A 53 5.41 6.39 -5.46
CA MET A 53 4.80 6.55 -6.78
C MET A 53 4.16 7.94 -6.94
N LEU A 54 3.38 8.39 -5.96
CA LEU A 54 2.68 9.68 -6.01
C LEU A 54 3.64 10.88 -5.90
N ASN A 55 4.75 10.74 -5.16
CA ASN A 55 5.76 11.78 -5.00
C ASN A 55 6.48 12.17 -6.30
N LYS A 56 6.34 11.36 -7.35
CA LYS A 56 6.85 11.68 -8.69
C LYS A 56 5.99 12.72 -9.42
N PHE A 57 4.74 12.87 -9.00
CA PHE A 57 3.76 13.78 -9.61
C PHE A 57 3.38 14.94 -8.70
N MET A 58 3.55 14.76 -7.39
CA MET A 58 3.11 15.70 -6.38
C MET A 58 4.20 15.86 -5.33
N LYS A 59 4.21 17.01 -4.66
CA LYS A 59 5.13 17.25 -3.56
C LYS A 59 4.83 16.32 -2.38
N GLU A 60 5.88 15.85 -1.73
CA GLU A 60 5.80 14.92 -0.60
C GLU A 60 4.97 15.49 0.57
N GLU A 61 4.99 16.80 0.79
CA GLU A 61 4.21 17.46 1.84
C GLU A 61 2.69 17.38 1.60
N ILE A 62 2.29 17.13 0.35
CA ILE A 62 0.90 16.92 -0.04
C ILE A 62 0.54 15.44 0.16
N THR A 63 1.34 14.53 -0.39
CA THR A 63 1.07 13.09 -0.36
C THR A 63 1.10 12.51 1.06
N LYS A 64 1.95 13.03 1.96
CA LYS A 64 1.98 12.67 3.38
C LYS A 64 0.68 12.93 4.12
N LYS A 65 -0.14 13.89 3.65
CA LYS A 65 -1.44 14.23 4.26
C LYS A 65 -2.57 13.33 3.77
N PHE A 66 -2.34 12.57 2.70
CA PHE A 66 -3.35 11.65 2.18
C PHE A 66 -3.44 10.40 3.04
N SER A 67 -4.67 9.99 3.34
CA SER A 67 -4.93 8.68 3.92
C SER A 67 -4.53 7.57 2.93
N PHE A 68 -4.35 6.35 3.43
CA PHE A 68 -4.12 5.17 2.61
C PHE A 68 -5.11 5.05 1.45
N ASN A 69 -6.42 5.20 1.73
CA ASN A 69 -7.47 5.10 0.71
C ASN A 69 -7.38 6.23 -0.32
N ASN A 70 -7.04 7.45 0.10
CA ASN A 70 -6.86 8.56 -0.83
C ASN A 70 -5.67 8.30 -1.76
N LYS A 71 -4.55 7.78 -1.24
CA LYS A 71 -3.39 7.39 -2.06
C LYS A 71 -3.77 6.31 -3.06
N LEU A 72 -4.44 5.25 -2.60
CA LEU A 72 -4.85 4.14 -3.46
C LEU A 72 -5.82 4.58 -4.56
N ASN A 73 -6.81 5.41 -4.23
CA ASN A 73 -7.77 5.95 -5.19
C ASN A 73 -7.10 6.89 -6.22
N LEU A 74 -6.10 7.67 -5.80
CA LEU A 74 -5.33 8.50 -6.72
C LEU A 74 -4.49 7.66 -7.67
N LEU A 75 -3.84 6.60 -7.18
CA LEU A 75 -3.03 5.73 -8.05
C LEU A 75 -3.86 5.08 -9.15
N ILE A 76 -5.03 4.52 -8.83
CA ILE A 76 -5.91 3.95 -9.85
C ILE A 76 -6.50 5.04 -10.76
N GLY A 77 -6.86 6.21 -10.21
CA GLY A 77 -7.39 7.33 -10.99
C GLY A 77 -6.38 7.94 -11.96
N LEU A 78 -5.08 7.83 -11.65
CA LEU A 78 -3.96 8.23 -12.51
C LEU A 78 -3.46 7.09 -13.42
N ASP A 79 -4.14 5.93 -13.42
CA ASP A 79 -3.77 4.73 -14.18
C ASP A 79 -2.32 4.26 -13.89
N LEU A 80 -1.87 4.45 -12.65
CA LEU A 80 -0.53 4.04 -12.19
C LEU A 80 -0.49 2.61 -11.66
N ILE A 81 -1.65 2.04 -11.37
CA ILE A 81 -1.82 0.65 -10.93
C ILE A 81 -2.99 0.01 -11.66
N SER A 82 -2.94 -1.30 -11.82
CA SER A 82 -4.05 -2.03 -12.46
C SER A 82 -5.29 -2.13 -11.55
N GLN A 83 -6.46 -2.36 -12.15
CA GLN A 83 -7.69 -2.63 -11.39
C GLN A 83 -7.56 -3.86 -10.47
N ASN A 84 -6.78 -4.87 -10.89
CA ASN A 84 -6.49 -6.05 -10.08
C ASN A 84 -5.64 -5.70 -8.83
N THR A 85 -4.60 -4.88 -9.02
CA THR A 85 -3.76 -4.36 -7.94
C THR A 85 -4.60 -3.55 -6.95
N TYR A 86 -5.44 -2.63 -7.46
CA TYR A 86 -6.36 -1.83 -6.65
C TYR A 86 -7.28 -2.71 -5.80
N ALA A 87 -7.97 -3.68 -6.42
CA ALA A 87 -8.91 -4.55 -5.72
C ALA A 87 -8.23 -5.40 -4.63
N SER A 88 -7.01 -5.89 -4.90
CA SER A 88 -6.23 -6.69 -3.96
C SER A 88 -5.77 -5.86 -2.76
N ILE A 89 -5.21 -4.67 -2.99
CA ILE A 89 -4.75 -3.76 -1.93
C ILE A 89 -5.92 -3.24 -1.11
N ASN A 90 -7.03 -2.87 -1.75
CA ASN A 90 -8.22 -2.38 -1.05
C ASN A 90 -8.78 -3.46 -0.11
N TYR A 91 -8.89 -4.71 -0.59
CA TYR A 91 -9.37 -5.80 0.24
C TYR A 91 -8.39 -6.18 1.37
N PHE A 92 -7.09 -6.12 1.11
CA PHE A 92 -6.08 -6.26 2.16
C PHE A 92 -6.21 -5.17 3.23
N ASN A 93 -6.48 -3.92 2.83
CA ASN A 93 -6.71 -2.82 3.78
C ASN A 93 -7.97 -3.05 4.63
N GLU A 94 -9.03 -3.69 4.11
CA GLU A 94 -10.18 -4.12 4.92
C GLU A 94 -9.75 -5.09 6.03
N ILE A 95 -8.92 -6.10 5.70
CA ILE A 95 -8.40 -7.06 6.70
C ILE A 95 -7.55 -6.34 7.76
N ARG A 96 -6.70 -5.38 7.34
CA ARG A 96 -5.91 -4.56 8.26
C ARG A 96 -6.79 -3.73 9.19
N ASN A 97 -7.86 -3.12 8.66
CA ASN A 97 -8.80 -2.33 9.46
C ASN A 97 -9.52 -3.22 10.49
N ASP A 98 -9.89 -4.45 10.12
CA ASP A 98 -10.46 -5.41 11.07
C ASP A 98 -9.50 -5.67 12.25
N TYR A 99 -8.21 -5.90 11.97
CA TYR A 99 -7.17 -6.02 13.00
C TYR A 99 -7.01 -4.76 13.87
N SER A 100 -7.25 -3.57 13.31
CA SER A 100 -7.06 -2.29 14.02
C SER A 100 -8.25 -1.94 14.92
N HIS A 101 -9.45 -2.38 14.56
CA HIS A 101 -10.69 -2.01 15.25
C HIS A 101 -11.21 -3.10 16.20
N HIS A 102 -10.73 -4.34 16.09
CA HIS A 102 -11.24 -5.46 16.87
C HIS A 102 -10.08 -6.23 17.51
N LEU A 103 -9.99 -6.16 18.84
CA LEU A 103 -8.86 -6.71 19.62
C LEU A 103 -8.70 -8.23 19.46
N ASP A 104 -9.81 -8.95 19.32
CA ASP A 104 -9.83 -10.42 19.20
C ASP A 104 -9.96 -10.90 17.76
N PHE A 105 -9.78 -10.02 16.77
CA PHE A 105 -9.90 -10.41 15.37
C PHE A 105 -8.80 -11.40 14.99
N LYS A 106 -9.23 -12.45 14.30
CA LYS A 106 -8.35 -13.41 13.64
C LYS A 106 -8.81 -13.55 12.20
N VAL A 107 -7.86 -13.45 11.27
CA VAL A 107 -8.18 -13.65 9.87
C VAL A 107 -8.71 -15.07 9.65
N SER A 108 -9.88 -15.17 9.03
CA SER A 108 -10.52 -16.45 8.75
C SER A 108 -10.07 -17.01 7.41
N LYS A 109 -10.25 -18.32 7.20
CA LYS A 109 -10.10 -18.95 5.89
C LYS A 109 -10.89 -18.25 4.79
N LYS A 110 -12.12 -17.82 5.09
CA LYS A 110 -12.98 -17.08 4.15
C LYS A 110 -12.34 -15.74 3.72
N ARG A 111 -11.74 -15.00 4.67
CA ARG A 111 -11.02 -13.75 4.37
C ARG A 111 -9.80 -14.04 3.50
N LEU A 112 -9.01 -15.06 3.82
CA LEU A 112 -7.87 -15.47 3.01
C LEU A 112 -8.30 -15.87 1.59
N ASP A 113 -9.26 -16.77 1.44
CA ASP A 113 -9.70 -17.26 0.13
C ASP A 113 -10.23 -16.12 -0.75
N LYS A 114 -10.93 -15.14 -0.18
CA LYS A 114 -11.35 -13.93 -0.91
C LYS A 114 -10.17 -13.03 -1.30
N LEU A 115 -9.13 -12.91 -0.46
CA LEU A 115 -7.91 -12.20 -0.84
C LEU A 115 -7.23 -12.90 -2.02
N LEU A 116 -7.15 -14.23 -2.00
CA LEU A 116 -6.60 -15.03 -3.10
C LEU A 116 -7.39 -14.89 -4.40
N GLU A 117 -8.72 -14.82 -4.31
CA GLU A 117 -9.58 -14.52 -5.44
C GLU A 117 -9.21 -13.16 -6.05
N LYS A 118 -9.09 -12.10 -5.24
CA LYS A 118 -8.67 -10.78 -5.73
C LYS A 118 -7.27 -10.77 -6.32
N LEU A 119 -6.32 -11.45 -5.69
CA LEU A 119 -4.97 -11.63 -6.23
C LEU A 119 -4.95 -12.40 -7.55
N THR A 120 -5.97 -13.21 -7.85
CA THR A 120 -6.04 -14.00 -9.10
C THR A 120 -7.07 -13.49 -10.09
N ASP A 121 -7.72 -12.36 -9.81
CA ASP A 121 -8.69 -11.69 -10.68
C ASP A 121 -7.99 -10.88 -11.79
N SER A 122 -7.07 -11.55 -12.49
CA SER A 122 -6.25 -11.02 -13.59
C SER A 122 -6.56 -11.80 -14.86
N ASN A 123 -6.40 -11.22 -16.05
CA ASN A 123 -6.56 -11.98 -17.30
C ASN A 123 -5.35 -12.88 -17.62
N ASN A 124 -4.30 -12.85 -16.80
CA ASN A 124 -3.08 -13.62 -17.01
C ASN A 124 -3.15 -15.00 -16.35
N GLU A 125 -3.46 -16.04 -17.14
CA GLU A 125 -3.55 -17.43 -16.64
C GLU A 125 -2.24 -17.98 -16.09
N SER A 126 -1.09 -17.58 -16.65
CA SER A 126 0.23 -17.97 -16.12
C SER A 126 0.41 -17.43 -14.71
N TYR A 127 0.05 -16.17 -14.48
CA TYR A 127 0.09 -15.55 -13.15
C TYR A 127 -0.85 -16.26 -12.17
N LYS A 128 -2.10 -16.55 -12.56
CA LYS A 128 -3.04 -17.31 -11.71
C LYS A 128 -2.46 -18.65 -11.30
N LYS A 129 -1.85 -19.37 -12.24
CA LYS A 129 -1.20 -20.66 -11.99
C LYS A 129 -0.07 -20.53 -10.98
N THR A 130 0.83 -19.57 -11.18
CA THR A 130 1.94 -19.30 -10.24
C THR A 130 1.43 -18.98 -8.83
N VAL A 131 0.41 -18.13 -8.70
CA VAL A 131 -0.17 -17.80 -7.38
C VAL A 131 -0.75 -19.04 -6.70
N ARG A 132 -1.50 -19.88 -7.44
CA ARG A 132 -2.09 -21.12 -6.91
C ARG A 132 -1.03 -22.12 -6.46
N GLU A 133 0.05 -22.26 -7.23
CA GLU A 133 1.19 -23.14 -6.88
C GLU A 133 1.94 -22.61 -5.66
N HIS A 134 2.17 -21.30 -5.61
CA HIS A 134 2.86 -20.64 -4.51
C HIS A 134 2.07 -20.68 -3.19
N ILE A 135 0.74 -20.66 -3.26
CA ILE A 135 -0.19 -20.68 -2.12
C ILE A 135 -1.05 -21.95 -2.15
N ASN A 136 -0.37 -23.09 -2.26
CA ASN A 136 -1.03 -24.39 -2.25
C ASN A 136 -1.72 -24.67 -0.89
N ASN A 137 -2.87 -25.35 -0.93
CA ASN A 137 -3.65 -25.76 0.25
C ASN A 137 -2.93 -26.78 1.17
N LYS A 138 -1.83 -27.38 0.71
CA LYS A 138 -0.96 -28.25 1.54
C LYS A 138 -0.13 -27.48 2.56
N ILE A 139 -0.08 -26.15 2.45
CA ILE A 139 0.67 -25.26 3.34
C ILE A 139 -0.22 -24.86 4.51
N GLU A 140 0.37 -24.75 5.70
CA GLU A 140 -0.29 -24.26 6.90
C GLU A 140 -0.92 -22.88 6.72
N PHE A 141 -2.04 -22.63 7.39
CA PHE A 141 -2.87 -21.43 7.19
C PHE A 141 -2.08 -20.12 7.32
N ASN A 142 -1.29 -20.00 8.40
CA ASN A 142 -0.51 -18.79 8.68
C ASN A 142 0.50 -18.52 7.57
N GLU A 143 1.15 -19.55 7.04
CA GLU A 143 2.12 -19.42 5.97
C GLU A 143 1.44 -19.07 4.64
N ARG A 144 0.26 -19.65 4.35
CA ARG A 144 -0.55 -19.24 3.19
C ARG A 144 -0.93 -17.76 3.27
N TYR A 145 -1.32 -17.29 4.44
CA TYR A 145 -1.65 -15.88 4.66
C TYR A 145 -0.42 -14.98 4.44
N ARG A 146 0.74 -15.33 5.02
CA ARG A 146 2.01 -14.61 4.81
C ARG A 146 2.35 -14.47 3.33
N ARG A 147 2.26 -15.58 2.57
CA ARG A 147 2.49 -15.57 1.12
C ARG A 147 1.48 -14.70 0.36
N ALA A 148 0.21 -14.75 0.73
CA ALA A 148 -0.82 -13.92 0.13
C ALA A 148 -0.54 -12.43 0.30
N ILE A 149 -0.21 -11.99 1.52
CA ILE A 149 0.11 -10.56 1.77
C ILE A 149 1.45 -10.16 1.14
N SER A 150 2.44 -11.06 1.05
CA SER A 150 3.67 -10.79 0.28
C SER A 150 3.39 -10.57 -1.20
N LEU A 151 2.40 -11.25 -1.77
CA LEU A 151 1.99 -11.02 -3.15
C LEU A 151 1.26 -9.68 -3.34
N VAL A 152 0.51 -9.21 -2.34
CA VAL A 152 -0.03 -7.84 -2.33
C VAL A 152 1.11 -6.82 -2.45
N SER A 153 2.17 -6.98 -1.64
CA SER A 153 3.37 -6.14 -1.73
C SER A 153 4.08 -6.26 -3.08
N ALA A 154 4.14 -7.46 -3.66
CA ALA A 154 4.77 -7.68 -4.95
C ALA A 154 4.01 -6.99 -6.10
N LEU A 155 2.68 -6.95 -6.04
CA LEU A 155 1.86 -6.29 -7.06
C LEU A 155 2.13 -4.79 -7.13
N ILE A 156 2.15 -4.09 -5.98
CA ILE A 156 2.42 -2.64 -5.97
C ILE A 156 3.87 -2.35 -6.42
N ASN A 157 4.82 -3.19 -6.02
CA ASN A 157 6.21 -3.02 -6.42
C ASN A 157 6.40 -3.24 -7.93
N ARG A 158 5.73 -4.25 -8.51
CA ARG A 158 5.71 -4.46 -9.97
C ARG A 158 5.15 -3.24 -10.68
N ASP A 159 3.99 -2.74 -10.28
CA ASP A 159 3.36 -1.58 -10.92
C ASP A 159 4.26 -0.32 -10.79
N ASN A 160 4.95 -0.14 -9.65
CA ASN A 160 5.96 0.92 -9.48
C ASN A 160 7.15 0.77 -10.44
N LEU A 161 7.68 -0.45 -10.60
CA LEU A 161 8.78 -0.74 -11.54
C LEU A 161 8.36 -0.56 -13.00
N ASP A 162 7.19 -1.06 -13.39
CA ASP A 162 6.63 -0.88 -14.73
C ASP A 162 6.46 0.60 -15.02
N PHE A 163 6.01 1.39 -14.04
CA PHE A 163 5.97 2.83 -14.15
C PHE A 163 7.37 3.43 -14.38
N TYR A 164 8.38 3.04 -13.60
CA TYR A 164 9.75 3.55 -13.76
C TYR A 164 10.31 3.29 -15.16
N ASN A 165 10.15 2.06 -15.66
CA ASN A 165 10.62 1.68 -16.98
C ASN A 165 9.93 2.50 -18.07
N ASN A 166 8.59 2.57 -18.03
CA ASN A 166 7.81 3.34 -18.99
C ASN A 166 8.07 4.85 -18.94
N PHE A 167 8.27 5.40 -17.74
CA PHE A 167 8.55 6.83 -17.57
C PHE A 167 9.94 7.18 -18.11
N SER A 168 10.95 6.36 -17.83
CA SER A 168 12.31 6.56 -18.32
C SER A 168 12.34 6.59 -19.85
N GLU A 169 11.77 5.57 -20.49
CA GLU A 169 11.71 5.46 -21.95
C GLU A 169 10.99 6.66 -22.60
N LYS A 170 9.82 7.04 -22.07
CA LYS A 170 9.07 8.20 -22.58
C LYS A 170 9.82 9.51 -22.39
N SER A 171 10.51 9.68 -21.25
CA SER A 171 11.29 10.88 -20.97
C SER A 171 12.46 11.04 -21.93
N GLU A 172 13.16 9.97 -22.26
CA GLU A 172 14.25 9.97 -23.23
C GLU A 172 13.75 10.27 -24.64
N ALA A 173 12.61 9.70 -25.04
CA ALA A 173 11.99 9.99 -26.32
C ALA A 173 11.60 11.47 -26.47
N VAL A 174 10.99 12.07 -25.43
CA VAL A 174 10.62 13.49 -25.41
C VAL A 174 11.86 14.38 -25.47
N LEU A 175 12.89 14.08 -24.66
CA LEU A 175 14.14 14.83 -24.67
C LEU A 175 14.86 14.76 -26.02
N SER A 176 14.84 13.59 -26.66
CA SER A 176 15.41 13.39 -28.01
C SER A 176 14.66 14.21 -29.06
N TYR A 177 13.32 14.22 -28.99
CA TYR A 177 12.48 15.01 -29.88
C TYR A 177 12.72 16.52 -29.72
N GLU A 178 12.73 17.04 -28.48
CA GLU A 178 12.96 18.47 -28.23
C GLU A 178 14.38 18.90 -28.65
N LYS A 179 15.41 18.06 -28.42
CA LYS A 179 16.76 18.32 -28.94
C LYS A 179 16.78 18.44 -30.46
N LYS A 180 16.12 17.51 -31.17
CA LYS A 180 16.04 17.54 -32.63
C LYS A 180 15.33 18.79 -33.14
N LYS A 181 14.24 19.19 -32.49
CA LYS A 181 13.49 20.40 -32.80
C LYS A 181 14.35 21.67 -32.65
N ILE A 182 15.09 21.79 -31.55
CA ILE A 182 16.00 22.92 -31.32
C ILE A 182 17.11 22.95 -32.38
N ILE A 183 17.72 21.79 -32.70
CA ILE A 183 18.75 21.71 -33.74
C ILE A 183 18.21 22.19 -35.09
N ASN A 184 17.03 21.73 -35.49
CA ASN A 184 16.42 22.15 -36.75
C ASN A 184 16.18 23.66 -36.81
N GLN A 185 15.65 24.26 -35.73
CA GLN A 185 15.46 25.71 -35.63
C GLN A 185 16.78 26.49 -35.73
N LEU A 186 17.86 25.98 -35.13
CA LEU A 186 19.18 26.61 -35.21
C LEU A 186 19.79 26.50 -36.61
N VAL A 187 19.56 25.41 -37.33
CA VAL A 187 20.00 25.24 -38.71
C VAL A 187 19.22 26.18 -39.63
N GLU A 188 17.89 26.21 -39.52
CA GLU A 188 17.02 27.09 -40.33
C GLU A 188 17.37 28.58 -40.14
N ASN A 189 17.64 29.00 -38.90
CA ASN A 189 18.00 30.40 -38.63
C ASN A 189 19.42 30.78 -39.09
N LYS A 190 20.35 29.82 -39.22
CA LYS A 190 21.71 30.07 -39.73
C LYS A 190 21.80 30.20 -41.26
N PHE A 191 20.78 29.76 -42.01
CA PHE A 191 20.74 29.89 -43.47
C PHE A 191 20.13 31.22 -43.95
N ILE A 192 19.77 32.15 -43.05
CA ILE A 192 19.17 33.44 -43.41
C ILE A 192 20.21 34.58 -43.47
N ASP A 193 21.43 34.39 -42.96
CA ASP A 193 22.45 35.48 -42.89
C ASP A 193 23.44 35.54 -44.08
N ASP A 194 23.47 34.55 -44.98
CA ASP A 194 24.50 34.48 -46.05
C ASP A 194 24.04 34.97 -47.45
N THR A 195 22.89 35.62 -47.61
CA THR A 195 22.39 36.03 -48.94
C THR A 195 22.12 37.52 -49.15
N ASN A 196 22.56 38.43 -48.28
CA ASN A 196 22.44 39.87 -48.55
C ASN A 196 23.67 40.65 -48.04
N ASN A 197 24.69 40.79 -48.90
CA ASN A 197 25.47 42.03 -49.11
C ASN A 197 26.60 41.76 -50.12
N ASP A 198 26.24 41.79 -51.41
CA ASP A 198 27.11 42.26 -52.50
C ASP A 198 26.60 43.65 -52.94
#